data_AF-A0A1V5LKH2-F1
#
_entry.id   AF-A0A1V5LKH2-F1
#
_cell.length_a   1.000
_cell.length_b   1.000
_cell.length_c   1.000
_cell.angle_alpha   90.00
_cell.angle_beta   90.00
_cell.angle_gamma   90.00
#
_symmetry.space_group_name_H-M   'P 1'
#
loop_
_entity.id
_entity.type
_entity.pdbx_description
1 polymer ?
#
loop_
_entity_poly.entity_id
_entity_poly.type
_entity_poly.pdbx_seq_one_letter_code
_entity_poly.pdbx_strand_id
1 'polypeptide(L)'
;MTFYAMTWWQEIRVFKTIEKVFGEEPLAFWSPNGQAVTILIGPGLDKQAALAAGYKQFNRKYVEDNHVPKLIADWDRVETTTDDWPFLFLRGREMSLTYCAGLLFTLLIGWTFVRRSFGATTKENLSRVMFCLGAGFMLLEVKSVSQMGLVLGATWLTNAFVISSVLFMILVANLLQLKFKSKNLKVPYICIFVSLILSYFIPISVFAGLDIVPRTIVSSLFLALPIPFAAWIFAITFSNCKDQSRLLGMNLLGTLVGGAMEYVSMITGIAAMNLLALVLYALAFHYTCKAELEDGYAKAD
;
A
#
# COMPACT_ATOMS: atom_id res chain seq x y z
N MET A 1 23.39 -5.80 14.85
CA MET A 1 22.45 -6.70 14.15
C MET A 1 23.24 -7.61 13.22
N THR A 2 22.88 -8.90 13.12
CA THR A 2 23.54 -9.84 12.22
C THR A 2 22.57 -10.29 11.12
N PHE A 3 23.01 -10.22 9.88
CA PHE A 3 22.25 -10.60 8.70
C PHE A 3 22.95 -11.77 8.01
N TYR A 4 22.17 -12.71 7.48
CA TYR A 4 22.68 -13.90 6.79
C TYR A 4 22.34 -13.86 5.31
N ALA A 5 23.24 -14.40 4.49
CA ALA A 5 23.05 -14.63 3.06
C ALA A 5 22.59 -13.40 2.26
N MET A 6 23.11 -12.21 2.61
CA MET A 6 22.83 -11.00 1.85
C MET A 6 23.71 -10.94 0.59
N THR A 7 23.11 -10.48 -0.50
CA THR A 7 23.85 -10.05 -1.68
C THR A 7 24.44 -8.66 -1.44
N TRP A 8 25.52 -8.31 -2.13
CA TRP A 8 26.22 -7.04 -1.95
C TRP A 8 25.32 -5.79 -2.03
N TRP A 9 24.37 -5.76 -2.97
CA TRP A 9 23.45 -4.62 -3.09
C TRP A 9 22.47 -4.51 -1.90
N GLN A 10 22.11 -5.63 -1.26
CA GLN A 10 21.28 -5.64 -0.04
C GLN A 10 22.08 -5.11 1.14
N GLU A 11 23.35 -5.51 1.27
CA GLU A 11 24.25 -4.96 2.28
C GLU A 11 24.35 -3.44 2.11
N ILE A 12 24.72 -2.97 0.91
CA ILE A 12 24.81 -1.53 0.59
C ILE A 12 23.53 -0.78 0.99
N ARG A 13 22.35 -1.33 0.69
CA ARG A 13 21.08 -0.72 1.08
C ARG A 13 20.95 -0.60 2.59
N VAL A 14 21.15 -1.69 3.32
CA VAL A 14 21.04 -1.69 4.79
C VAL A 14 22.03 -0.69 5.40
N PHE A 15 23.27 -0.70 4.93
CA PHE A 15 24.32 0.22 5.36
C PHE A 15 23.93 1.68 5.16
N LYS A 16 23.56 2.06 3.93
CA LYS A 16 23.11 3.43 3.62
C LYS A 16 21.87 3.84 4.41
N THR A 17 20.90 2.93 4.59
CA THR A 17 19.70 3.23 5.36
C THR A 17 20.06 3.49 6.82
N ILE A 18 20.91 2.66 7.42
CA ILE A 18 21.35 2.82 8.81
C ILE A 18 22.14 4.12 8.98
N GLU A 19 23.10 4.38 8.11
CA GLU A 19 23.89 5.62 8.11
C GLU A 19 22.99 6.85 8.04
N LYS A 20 22.00 6.84 7.13
CA LYS A 20 21.03 7.93 6.98
C LYS A 20 20.17 8.17 8.22
N VAL A 21 19.78 7.10 8.94
CA VAL A 21 18.92 7.20 10.12
C VAL A 21 19.68 7.68 11.36
N PHE A 22 20.90 7.17 11.57
CA PHE A 22 21.70 7.50 12.74
C PHE A 22 22.60 8.73 12.54
N GLY A 23 22.83 9.16 11.29
CA GLY A 23 23.73 10.27 10.97
C GLY A 23 25.22 9.95 11.18
N GLU A 24 25.55 8.67 11.36
CA GLU A 24 26.92 8.20 11.60
C GLU A 24 27.23 6.96 10.76
N GLU A 25 28.50 6.79 10.37
CA GLU A 25 28.94 5.60 9.66
C GLU A 25 28.89 4.35 10.57
N PRO A 26 28.13 3.31 10.18
CA PRO A 26 28.11 2.05 10.91
C PRO A 26 29.40 1.23 10.70
N LEU A 27 29.73 0.42 11.70
CA LEU A 27 30.80 -0.57 11.62
C LEU A 27 30.26 -1.94 11.21
N ALA A 28 31.06 -2.70 10.47
CA ALA A 28 30.71 -3.96 9.87
C ALA A 28 31.72 -5.05 10.21
N PHE A 29 31.25 -6.25 10.53
CA PHE A 29 32.08 -7.44 10.65
C PHE A 29 31.50 -8.54 9.77
N TRP A 30 32.26 -8.98 8.78
CA TRP A 30 31.89 -10.13 7.96
C TRP A 30 32.45 -11.39 8.57
N SER A 31 31.61 -12.41 8.69
CA SER A 31 32.06 -13.71 9.17
C SER A 31 33.14 -14.28 8.24
N PRO A 32 34.09 -15.10 8.76
CA PRO A 32 35.17 -15.65 7.94
C PRO A 32 34.70 -16.48 6.74
N ASN A 33 33.52 -17.10 6.85
CA ASN A 33 32.87 -17.85 5.76
C ASN A 33 32.07 -16.96 4.78
N GLY A 34 32.03 -15.63 5.00
CA GLY A 34 31.35 -14.65 4.13
C GLY A 34 29.82 -14.77 4.10
N GLN A 35 29.23 -15.57 4.98
CA GLN A 35 27.78 -15.84 4.97
C GLN A 35 26.98 -14.89 5.86
N ALA A 36 27.63 -14.15 6.75
CA ALA A 36 26.98 -13.23 7.66
C ALA A 36 27.71 -11.91 7.76
N VAL A 37 26.95 -10.82 7.88
CA VAL A 37 27.46 -9.49 8.20
C VAL A 37 26.81 -9.00 9.49
N THR A 38 27.64 -8.61 10.44
CA THR A 38 27.24 -7.99 11.70
C THR A 38 27.49 -6.50 11.63
N ILE A 39 26.42 -5.72 11.75
CA ILE A 39 26.45 -4.25 11.73
C ILE A 39 26.34 -3.74 13.17
N LEU A 40 27.25 -2.85 13.56
CA LEU A 40 27.30 -2.16 14.85
C LEU A 40 27.17 -0.65 14.65
N ILE A 41 26.21 -0.06 15.37
CA ILE A 41 26.00 1.40 15.44
C ILE A 41 25.25 1.73 16.72
N GLY A 42 25.52 2.88 17.32
CA GLY A 42 24.77 3.40 18.47
C GLY A 42 25.59 4.36 19.34
N PRO A 43 24.91 5.18 20.17
CA PRO A 43 25.54 6.26 20.94
C PRO A 43 26.51 5.77 22.03
N GLY A 44 26.40 4.50 22.45
CA GLY A 44 27.30 3.89 23.43
C GLY A 44 28.41 3.03 22.82
N LEU A 45 28.61 3.07 21.50
CA LEU A 45 29.60 2.23 20.82
C LEU A 45 31.02 2.80 20.96
N ASP A 46 31.90 2.07 21.62
CA ASP A 46 33.34 2.33 21.53
C ASP A 46 33.84 1.88 20.15
N LYS A 47 33.95 2.85 19.24
CA LYS A 47 34.41 2.61 17.86
C LYS A 47 35.85 2.09 17.82
N GLN A 48 36.72 2.51 18.74
CA GLN A 48 38.13 2.06 18.74
C GLN A 48 38.23 0.59 19.17
N ALA A 49 37.52 0.21 20.23
CA ALA A 49 37.46 -1.19 20.66
C ALA A 49 36.84 -2.09 19.58
N ALA A 50 35.78 -1.63 18.90
CA ALA A 50 35.16 -2.36 17.81
C ALA A 50 36.11 -2.53 16.61
N LEU A 51 36.83 -1.48 16.21
CA LEU A 51 37.84 -1.57 15.15
C LEU A 51 38.97 -2.54 15.55
N ALA A 52 39.43 -2.50 16.81
CA ALA A 52 40.43 -3.44 17.32
C ALA A 52 39.94 -4.91 17.35
N ALA A 53 38.65 -5.12 17.54
CA ALA A 53 38.00 -6.44 17.48
C ALA A 53 37.79 -6.95 16.04
N GLY A 54 38.23 -6.22 15.02
CA GLY A 54 38.18 -6.63 13.62
C GLY A 54 36.97 -6.14 12.83
N TYR A 55 36.15 -5.25 13.40
CA TYR A 55 35.14 -4.53 12.64
C TYR A 55 35.81 -3.52 11.70
N LYS A 56 35.19 -3.24 10.55
CA LYS A 56 35.66 -2.27 9.56
C LYS A 56 34.54 -1.31 9.20
N GLN A 57 34.90 -0.11 8.76
CA GLN A 57 33.93 0.81 8.16
C GLN A 57 33.54 0.29 6.77
N PHE A 58 32.24 0.16 6.53
CA PHE A 58 31.70 -0.13 5.20
C PHE A 58 31.07 1.14 4.63
N ASN A 59 31.86 1.90 3.88
CA ASN A 59 31.44 3.14 3.24
C ASN A 59 31.86 3.13 1.76
N ARG A 60 31.52 4.21 1.04
CA ARG A 60 31.89 4.37 -0.38
C ARG A 60 33.38 4.14 -0.60
N LYS A 61 34.22 4.67 0.29
CA LYS A 61 35.68 4.54 0.21
C LYS A 61 36.13 3.08 0.31
N TYR A 62 35.55 2.30 1.21
CA TYR A 62 35.81 0.84 1.27
C TYR A 62 35.48 0.15 -0.06
N VAL A 63 34.36 0.52 -0.70
CA VAL A 63 33.95 -0.05 -1.99
C VAL A 63 34.93 0.33 -3.11
N GLU A 64 35.39 1.58 -3.12
CA GLU A 64 36.37 2.10 -4.08
C GLU A 64 37.75 1.47 -3.88
N ASP A 65 38.24 1.39 -2.65
CA ASP A 65 39.54 0.81 -2.28
C ASP A 65 39.64 -0.67 -2.65
N ASN A 66 38.53 -1.41 -2.59
CA ASN A 66 38.47 -2.82 -3.00
C ASN A 66 38.34 -3.04 -4.52
N HIS A 67 38.25 -1.97 -5.33
CA HIS A 67 38.30 -1.99 -6.80
C HIS A 67 37.34 -3.00 -7.47
N VAL A 68 36.14 -3.21 -6.93
CA VAL A 68 35.13 -4.10 -7.54
C VAL A 68 34.13 -3.26 -8.36
N PRO A 69 34.19 -3.25 -9.71
CA PRO A 69 33.39 -2.31 -10.53
C PRO A 69 31.88 -2.49 -10.34
N LYS A 70 31.44 -3.73 -10.14
CA LYS A 70 30.03 -4.05 -9.86
C LYS A 70 29.54 -3.43 -8.55
N LEU A 71 30.40 -3.37 -7.55
CA LEU A 71 30.12 -2.87 -6.22
C LEU A 71 30.00 -1.35 -6.22
N ILE A 72 30.85 -0.67 -6.99
CA ILE A 72 30.78 0.78 -7.23
C ILE A 72 29.48 1.13 -7.95
N ALA A 73 29.14 0.41 -9.02
CA ALA A 73 27.90 0.61 -9.75
C ALA A 73 26.65 0.36 -8.89
N ASP A 74 26.67 -0.65 -8.03
CA ASP A 74 25.59 -0.91 -7.07
C ASP A 74 25.53 0.19 -6.00
N TRP A 75 26.67 0.72 -5.54
CA TRP A 75 26.70 1.84 -4.60
C TRP A 75 26.02 3.07 -5.18
N ASP A 76 26.22 3.42 -6.45
CA ASP A 76 25.57 4.61 -7.02
C ASP A 76 24.07 4.38 -7.33
N ARG A 77 23.64 3.14 -7.61
CA ARG A 77 22.26 2.82 -8.02
C ARG A 77 21.32 2.44 -6.89
N VAL A 78 21.83 1.87 -5.80
CA VAL A 78 20.99 1.36 -4.70
C VAL A 78 20.43 2.52 -3.88
N GLU A 79 19.12 2.69 -3.93
CA GLU A 79 18.35 3.61 -3.08
C GLU A 79 18.18 3.05 -1.66
N THR A 80 18.14 3.96 -0.68
CA THR A 80 17.78 3.67 0.72
C THR A 80 16.30 3.38 0.85
N THR A 81 15.92 2.51 1.78
CA THR A 81 14.51 2.29 2.14
C THR A 81 13.95 3.47 2.92
N THR A 82 12.66 3.75 2.72
CA THR A 82 11.91 4.80 3.41
C THR A 82 10.52 4.28 3.77
N ASP A 83 9.74 5.01 4.57
CA ASP A 83 8.36 4.63 4.89
C ASP A 83 7.45 4.59 3.65
N ASP A 84 7.75 5.41 2.64
CA ASP A 84 7.04 5.39 1.36
C ASP A 84 7.50 4.24 0.45
N TRP A 85 8.77 3.87 0.51
CA TRP A 85 9.34 2.78 -0.28
C TRP A 85 10.14 1.81 0.62
N PRO A 86 9.45 0.89 1.32
CA PRO A 86 10.07 0.02 2.34
C PRO A 86 10.62 -1.30 1.78
N PHE A 87 10.81 -1.42 0.47
CA PHE A 87 11.09 -2.69 -0.20
C PHE A 87 12.56 -3.12 -0.10
N LEU A 88 12.92 -3.77 1.01
CA LEU A 88 14.30 -4.21 1.26
C LEU A 88 14.86 -5.16 0.18
N PHE A 89 14.01 -6.01 -0.40
CA PHE A 89 14.42 -7.06 -1.32
C PHE A 89 14.25 -6.72 -2.82
N LEU A 90 13.78 -5.52 -3.16
CA LEU A 90 13.69 -5.09 -4.56
C LEU A 90 14.94 -4.32 -4.96
N ARG A 91 15.72 -4.78 -5.95
CA ARG A 91 16.99 -4.13 -6.30
C ARG A 91 16.81 -2.66 -6.71
N GLY A 92 15.74 -2.34 -7.43
CA GLY A 92 15.33 -0.98 -7.75
C GLY A 92 13.80 -0.85 -7.79
N ARG A 93 13.32 0.31 -8.24
CA ARG A 93 11.90 0.61 -8.48
C ARG A 93 11.39 -0.09 -9.74
N GLU A 94 11.39 -1.41 -9.70
CA GLU A 94 11.06 -2.27 -10.84
C GLU A 94 10.26 -3.49 -10.38
N MET A 95 9.49 -4.04 -11.31
CA MET A 95 8.79 -5.30 -11.12
C MET A 95 9.47 -6.38 -11.95
N SER A 96 9.79 -7.51 -11.32
CA SER A 96 10.33 -8.66 -12.05
C SER A 96 9.27 -9.21 -13.02
N LEU A 97 9.69 -9.53 -14.24
CA LEU A 97 8.83 -10.06 -15.30
C LEU A 97 8.07 -11.32 -14.83
N THR A 98 8.69 -12.16 -14.00
CA THR A 98 8.06 -13.36 -13.44
C THR A 98 6.89 -13.00 -12.51
N TYR A 99 7.01 -11.93 -11.74
CA TYR A 99 5.91 -11.43 -10.91
C TYR A 99 4.78 -10.84 -11.78
N CYS A 100 5.12 -10.05 -12.81
CA CYS A 100 4.11 -9.54 -13.76
C CYS A 100 3.35 -10.68 -14.44
N ALA A 101 4.04 -11.74 -14.84
CA ALA A 101 3.42 -12.91 -15.46
C ALA A 101 2.47 -13.63 -14.50
N GLY A 102 2.87 -13.85 -13.25
CA GLY A 102 2.02 -14.45 -12.22
C GLY A 102 0.80 -13.60 -11.86
N LEU A 103 0.98 -12.27 -11.81
CA LEU A 103 -0.09 -11.31 -11.60
C LEU A 103 -1.09 -11.34 -12.75
N LEU A 104 -0.60 -11.28 -13.99
CA LEU A 104 -1.43 -11.37 -15.19
C LEU A 104 -2.20 -12.69 -15.24
N PHE A 105 -1.56 -13.81 -14.92
CA PHE A 105 -2.21 -15.11 -14.86
C PHE A 105 -3.34 -15.14 -13.82
N THR A 106 -3.09 -14.64 -12.61
CA THR A 106 -4.10 -14.52 -11.55
C THR A 106 -5.27 -13.63 -11.98
N LEU A 107 -4.98 -12.48 -12.60
CA LEU A 107 -5.98 -11.55 -13.12
C LEU A 107 -6.84 -12.20 -14.21
N LEU A 108 -6.23 -12.91 -15.17
CA LEU A 108 -6.95 -13.57 -16.26
C LEU A 108 -7.85 -14.69 -15.75
N ILE A 109 -7.38 -15.50 -14.81
CA ILE A 109 -8.19 -16.55 -14.17
C ILE A 109 -9.35 -15.91 -13.41
N GLY A 110 -9.07 -14.99 -12.50
CA GLY A 110 -10.12 -14.35 -11.69
C GLY A 110 -11.15 -13.64 -12.57
N TRP A 111 -10.70 -12.91 -13.59
CA TRP A 111 -11.57 -12.27 -14.57
C TRP A 111 -12.48 -13.28 -15.28
N THR A 112 -11.93 -14.42 -15.71
CA THR A 112 -12.69 -15.47 -16.41
C THR A 112 -13.76 -16.09 -15.51
N PHE A 113 -13.42 -16.43 -14.26
CA PHE A 113 -14.36 -17.02 -13.30
C PHE A 113 -15.47 -16.05 -12.92
N VAL A 114 -15.13 -14.80 -12.56
CA VAL A 114 -16.13 -13.80 -12.18
C VAL A 114 -17.05 -13.47 -13.37
N ARG A 115 -16.51 -13.33 -14.58
CA ARG A 115 -17.33 -13.14 -15.79
C ARG A 115 -18.26 -14.32 -16.05
N ARG A 116 -17.81 -15.55 -15.82
CA ARG A 116 -18.64 -16.75 -16.01
C ARG A 116 -19.76 -16.85 -14.98
N SER A 117 -19.52 -16.40 -13.75
CA SER A 117 -20.51 -16.44 -12.66
C SER A 117 -21.53 -15.29 -12.70
N PHE A 118 -21.13 -14.09 -13.14
CA PHE A 118 -21.96 -12.88 -13.06
C PHE A 118 -22.38 -12.28 -14.42
N GLY A 119 -21.94 -12.86 -15.54
CA GLY A 119 -22.30 -12.44 -16.89
C GLY A 119 -21.29 -11.51 -17.57
N ALA A 120 -21.61 -11.07 -18.80
CA ALA A 120 -20.71 -10.25 -19.61
C ALA A 120 -20.57 -8.81 -19.10
N THR A 121 -19.43 -8.19 -19.41
CA THR A 121 -19.17 -6.76 -19.16
C THR A 121 -20.24 -5.90 -19.82
N THR A 122 -20.90 -5.05 -19.03
CA THR A 122 -21.95 -4.15 -19.52
C THR A 122 -21.39 -2.76 -19.83
N LYS A 123 -22.09 -2.02 -20.69
CA LYS A 123 -21.82 -0.60 -20.96
C LYS A 123 -22.49 0.34 -19.94
N GLU A 124 -23.30 -0.20 -19.03
CA GLU A 124 -24.01 0.56 -18.00
C GLU A 124 -23.04 1.31 -17.09
N ASN A 125 -23.29 2.60 -16.89
CA ASN A 125 -22.45 3.45 -16.06
C ASN A 125 -22.39 2.97 -14.60
N LEU A 126 -23.51 2.48 -14.05
CA LEU A 126 -23.60 1.97 -12.68
C LEU A 126 -22.67 0.78 -12.41
N SER A 127 -22.50 -0.10 -13.41
CA SER A 127 -21.56 -1.21 -13.35
C SER A 127 -20.10 -0.75 -13.36
N ARG A 128 -19.79 0.34 -14.08
CA ARG A 128 -18.46 0.96 -14.05
C ARG A 128 -18.18 1.64 -12.72
N VAL A 129 -19.20 2.29 -12.12
CA VAL A 129 -19.12 2.83 -10.75
C VAL A 129 -18.75 1.70 -9.78
N MET A 130 -19.47 0.57 -9.82
CA MET A 130 -19.19 -0.57 -8.94
C MET A 130 -17.80 -1.16 -9.12
N PHE A 131 -17.32 -1.28 -10.37
CA PHE A 131 -15.96 -1.71 -10.66
C PHE A 131 -14.92 -0.77 -10.04
N CYS A 132 -15.07 0.55 -10.25
CA CYS A 132 -14.15 1.54 -9.69
C CYS A 132 -14.19 1.56 -8.15
N LEU A 133 -15.37 1.42 -7.55
CA LEU A 133 -15.53 1.31 -6.09
C LEU A 133 -14.81 0.08 -5.53
N GLY A 134 -14.97 -1.08 -6.18
CA GLY A 134 -14.30 -2.32 -5.76
C GLY A 134 -12.78 -2.22 -5.88
N ALA A 135 -12.30 -1.68 -7.01
CA ALA A 135 -10.87 -1.45 -7.22
C ALA A 135 -10.28 -0.49 -6.20
N GLY A 136 -10.96 0.64 -5.95
CA GLY A 136 -10.53 1.64 -4.98
C GLY A 136 -10.57 1.10 -3.54
N PHE A 137 -11.61 0.38 -3.17
CA PHE A 137 -11.74 -0.23 -1.84
C PHE A 137 -10.62 -1.23 -1.57
N MET A 138 -10.39 -2.18 -2.47
CA MET A 138 -9.35 -3.19 -2.29
C MET A 138 -7.97 -2.56 -2.23
N LEU A 139 -7.69 -1.59 -3.12
CA LEU A 139 -6.41 -0.90 -3.13
C LEU A 139 -6.13 -0.20 -1.79
N LEU A 140 -7.13 0.44 -1.19
CA LEU A 140 -7.01 1.09 0.12
C LEU A 140 -6.82 0.08 1.25
N GLU A 141 -7.52 -1.04 1.20
CA GLU A 141 -7.42 -2.10 2.21
C GLU A 141 -6.00 -2.68 2.23
N VAL A 142 -5.48 -3.14 1.09
CA VAL A 142 -4.15 -3.78 1.08
C VAL A 142 -3.04 -2.77 1.38
N LYS A 143 -3.16 -1.54 0.88
CA LYS A 143 -2.27 -0.43 1.28
C LYS A 143 -2.27 -0.21 2.79
N SER A 144 -3.44 -0.24 3.44
CA SER A 144 -3.55 -0.06 4.89
C SER A 144 -2.83 -1.17 5.65
N VAL A 145 -2.91 -2.42 5.18
CA VAL A 145 -2.14 -3.55 5.73
C VAL A 145 -0.65 -3.31 5.59
N SER A 146 -0.19 -2.94 4.40
CA SER A 146 1.22 -2.65 4.10
C SER A 146 1.78 -1.51 4.98
N GLN A 147 1.03 -0.41 5.17
CA GLN A 147 1.45 0.70 6.02
C GLN A 147 1.40 0.37 7.52
N MET A 148 0.39 -0.38 7.97
CA MET A 148 0.32 -0.79 9.37
C MET A 148 1.47 -1.72 9.76
N GLY A 149 1.92 -2.55 8.81
CA GLY A 149 3.12 -3.38 8.96
C GLY A 149 4.39 -2.57 9.25
N LEU A 150 4.49 -1.32 8.78
CA LEU A 150 5.62 -0.43 9.09
C LEU A 150 5.57 0.11 10.52
N VAL A 151 4.37 0.33 11.06
CA VAL A 151 4.17 0.95 12.38
C VAL A 151 4.29 -0.06 13.52
N LEU A 152 3.70 -1.24 13.34
CA LEU A 152 3.60 -2.28 14.38
C LEU A 152 4.42 -3.54 14.08
N GLY A 153 5.03 -3.60 12.91
CA GLY A 153 5.63 -4.82 12.38
C GLY A 153 4.63 -5.67 11.58
N ALA A 154 5.16 -6.46 10.65
CA ALA A 154 4.38 -7.38 9.83
C ALA A 154 4.04 -8.66 10.62
N THR A 155 2.99 -8.60 11.45
CA THR A 155 2.52 -9.73 12.25
C THR A 155 1.08 -10.12 11.91
N TRP A 156 0.68 -11.35 12.26
CA TRP A 156 -0.72 -11.78 12.12
C TRP A 156 -1.69 -10.90 12.94
N LEU A 157 -1.21 -10.33 14.05
CA LEU A 157 -1.99 -9.43 14.90
C LEU A 157 -2.24 -8.09 14.21
N THR A 158 -1.24 -7.52 13.54
CA THR A 158 -1.35 -6.29 12.75
C THR A 158 -2.44 -6.44 11.68
N ASN A 159 -2.43 -7.56 10.94
CA ASN A 159 -3.43 -7.83 9.91
C ASN A 159 -4.84 -7.98 10.50
N ALA A 160 -4.97 -8.68 11.63
CA ALA A 160 -6.25 -8.83 12.32
C ALA A 160 -6.86 -7.48 12.74
N PHE A 161 -6.04 -6.55 13.25
CA PHE A 161 -6.49 -5.21 13.61
C PHE A 161 -6.93 -4.38 12.40
N VAL A 162 -6.17 -4.41 11.31
CA VAL A 162 -6.53 -3.68 10.09
C VAL A 162 -7.86 -4.17 9.53
N ILE A 163 -8.02 -5.49 9.37
CA ILE A 163 -9.27 -6.10 8.87
C ILE A 163 -10.44 -5.78 9.82
N SER A 164 -10.24 -5.88 11.14
CA SER A 164 -11.28 -5.54 12.12
C SER A 164 -11.70 -4.07 12.03
N SER A 165 -10.74 -3.16 11.82
CA SER A 165 -11.02 -1.73 11.62
C SER A 165 -11.81 -1.48 10.33
N VAL A 166 -11.44 -2.14 9.23
CA VAL A 166 -12.17 -2.08 7.95
C VAL A 166 -13.61 -2.55 8.14
N LEU A 167 -13.82 -3.73 8.73
CA LEU A 167 -15.15 -4.28 8.98
C LEU A 167 -15.98 -3.38 9.91
N PHE A 168 -15.35 -2.83 10.95
CA PHE A 168 -15.98 -1.87 11.85
C PHE A 168 -16.42 -0.60 11.12
N MET A 169 -15.56 -0.02 10.27
CA MET A 169 -15.89 1.16 9.47
C MET A 169 -17.03 0.90 8.47
N ILE A 170 -17.04 -0.27 7.84
CA ILE A 170 -18.13 -0.69 6.95
C ILE A 170 -19.44 -0.83 7.74
N LEU A 171 -19.40 -1.44 8.93
CA LEU A 171 -20.56 -1.55 9.82
C LEU A 171 -21.10 -0.17 10.18
N VAL A 172 -20.24 0.76 10.59
CA VAL A 172 -20.61 2.15 10.90
C VAL A 172 -21.27 2.82 9.69
N ALA A 173 -20.67 2.72 8.49
CA ALA A 173 -21.22 3.29 7.27
C ALA A 173 -22.63 2.74 6.95
N ASN A 174 -22.82 1.43 7.07
CA ASN A 174 -24.11 0.79 6.84
C ASN A 174 -25.16 1.19 7.88
N LEU A 175 -24.79 1.27 9.17
CA LEU A 175 -25.69 1.73 10.24
C LEU A 175 -26.12 3.20 10.03
N LEU A 176 -25.19 4.07 9.64
CA LEU A 176 -25.50 5.46 9.29
C LEU A 176 -26.47 5.53 8.12
N GLN A 177 -26.25 4.73 7.08
CA GLN A 177 -27.15 4.69 5.92
C GLN A 177 -28.54 4.15 6.27
N LEU A 178 -28.64 3.14 7.14
CA LEU A 178 -29.93 2.62 7.61
C LEU A 178 -30.71 3.65 8.43
N LYS A 179 -30.01 4.43 9.28
CA LYS A 179 -30.62 5.43 10.15
C LYS A 179 -31.05 6.70 9.40
N PHE A 180 -30.17 7.24 8.56
CA PHE A 180 -30.42 8.52 7.88
C PHE A 180 -31.04 8.38 6.49
N LYS A 181 -30.98 7.19 5.87
CA LYS A 181 -31.51 6.90 4.52
C LYS A 181 -31.14 7.98 3.50
N SER A 182 -29.92 8.52 3.60
CA SER A 182 -29.47 9.58 2.71
C SER A 182 -29.40 9.05 1.29
N LYS A 183 -29.93 9.81 0.33
CA LYS A 183 -29.75 9.56 -1.10
C LYS A 183 -28.66 10.43 -1.72
N ASN A 184 -28.03 11.30 -0.92
CA ASN A 184 -27.07 12.26 -1.41
C ASN A 184 -25.68 11.63 -1.54
N LEU A 185 -25.23 11.42 -2.78
CA LEU A 185 -23.91 10.90 -3.10
C LEU A 185 -22.81 11.98 -3.02
N LYS A 186 -23.13 13.28 -3.12
CA LYS A 186 -22.12 14.35 -3.14
C LYS A 186 -21.30 14.40 -1.85
N VAL A 187 -21.95 14.27 -0.70
CA VAL A 187 -21.29 14.31 0.61
C VAL A 187 -20.22 13.23 0.75
N PRO A 188 -20.52 11.92 0.59
CA PRO A 188 -19.50 10.90 0.74
C PRO A 188 -18.41 10.97 -0.34
N TYR A 189 -18.70 11.45 -1.56
CA TYR A 189 -17.65 11.73 -2.55
C TYR A 189 -16.69 12.84 -2.11
N ILE A 190 -17.20 13.94 -1.56
CA ILE A 190 -16.32 15.01 -1.02
C ILE A 190 -15.47 14.46 0.13
N CYS A 191 -16.09 13.73 1.07
CA CYS A 191 -15.38 13.17 2.22
C CYS A 191 -14.29 12.16 1.81
N ILE A 192 -14.55 11.31 0.81
CA ILE A 192 -13.52 10.37 0.35
C ILE A 192 -12.37 11.09 -0.35
N PHE A 193 -12.61 12.11 -1.16
CA PHE A 193 -11.52 12.89 -1.75
C PHE A 193 -10.68 13.60 -0.70
N VAL A 194 -11.32 14.26 0.28
CA VAL A 194 -10.61 14.93 1.38
C VAL A 194 -9.79 13.93 2.20
N SER A 195 -10.36 12.78 2.56
CA SER A 195 -9.63 11.75 3.33
C SER A 195 -8.46 11.16 2.55
N LEU A 196 -8.58 10.93 1.23
CA LEU A 196 -7.47 10.46 0.40
C LEU A 196 -6.35 11.49 0.26
N ILE A 197 -6.70 12.77 0.09
CA ILE A 197 -5.73 13.86 0.06
C ILE A 197 -5.01 13.95 1.42
N LEU A 198 -5.75 13.88 2.53
CA LEU A 198 -5.18 13.88 3.87
C LEU A 198 -4.22 12.70 4.08
N SER A 199 -4.62 11.49 3.68
CA SER A 199 -3.82 10.27 3.76
C SER A 199 -2.61 10.25 2.81
N TYR A 200 -2.56 11.15 1.84
CA TYR A 200 -1.39 11.34 0.98
C TYR A 200 -0.34 12.25 1.65
N PHE A 201 -0.78 13.35 2.27
CA PHE A 201 0.12 14.33 2.87
C PHE A 201 0.57 14.02 4.29
N ILE A 202 -0.21 13.25 5.06
CA ILE A 202 0.17 12.86 6.43
C ILE A 202 0.90 11.52 6.39
N PRO A 203 2.23 11.48 6.67
CA PRO A 203 2.96 10.23 6.74
C PRO A 203 2.58 9.45 7.99
N ILE A 204 2.61 8.13 7.89
CA ILE A 204 2.23 7.25 9.00
C ILE A 204 3.19 7.36 10.19
N SER A 205 4.42 7.82 9.96
CA SER A 205 5.44 8.05 10.99
C SER A 205 5.05 9.09 12.04
N VAL A 206 4.07 9.97 11.77
CA VAL A 206 3.53 10.91 12.76
C VAL A 206 2.99 10.17 13.99
N PHE A 207 2.49 8.94 13.83
CA PHE A 207 1.95 8.14 14.92
C PHE A 207 3.02 7.30 15.64
N ALA A 208 4.26 7.24 15.14
CA ALA A 208 5.32 6.42 15.70
C ALA A 208 5.79 6.86 17.10
N GLY A 209 5.46 8.09 17.52
CA GLY A 209 5.77 8.60 18.86
C GLY A 209 4.79 8.16 19.96
N LEU A 210 3.64 7.58 19.61
CA LEU A 210 2.60 7.19 20.57
C LEU A 210 2.90 5.85 21.26
N ASP A 211 2.38 5.60 22.46
CA ASP A 211 2.46 4.27 23.08
C ASP A 211 1.77 3.19 22.23
N ILE A 212 2.08 1.92 22.46
CA ILE A 212 1.66 0.80 21.60
C ILE A 212 0.14 0.74 21.36
N VAL A 213 -0.67 0.92 22.41
CA VAL A 213 -2.14 0.87 22.31
C VAL A 213 -2.71 2.05 21.52
N PRO A 214 -2.48 3.32 21.90
CA PRO A 214 -2.98 4.46 21.13
C PRO A 214 -2.40 4.51 19.71
N ARG A 215 -1.12 4.13 19.52
CA ARG A 215 -0.49 4.00 18.20
C ARG A 215 -1.28 3.05 17.31
N THR A 216 -1.65 1.88 17.84
CA THR A 216 -2.39 0.85 17.09
C THR A 216 -3.78 1.35 16.69
N ILE A 217 -4.54 1.90 17.64
CA ILE A 217 -5.92 2.32 17.39
C ILE A 217 -5.94 3.52 16.43
N VAL A 218 -5.18 4.58 16.71
CA VAL A 218 -5.20 5.81 15.92
C VAL A 218 -4.70 5.57 14.51
N SER A 219 -3.58 4.84 14.34
CA SER A 219 -3.04 4.54 13.01
C SER A 219 -4.01 3.69 12.19
N SER A 220 -4.66 2.68 12.80
CA SER A 220 -5.62 1.81 12.09
C SER A 220 -6.86 2.59 11.64
N LEU A 221 -7.42 3.44 12.51
CA LEU A 221 -8.58 4.27 12.20
C LEU A 221 -8.24 5.33 11.15
N PHE A 222 -7.05 5.93 11.23
CA PHE A 222 -6.59 6.91 10.26
C PHE A 222 -6.40 6.30 8.87
N LEU A 223 -5.75 5.14 8.78
CA LEU A 223 -5.58 4.42 7.51
C LEU A 223 -6.92 3.97 6.92
N ALA A 224 -7.85 3.53 7.78
CA ALA A 224 -9.20 3.13 7.37
C ALA A 224 -10.16 4.30 7.11
N LEU A 225 -9.74 5.56 7.29
CA LEU A 225 -10.62 6.74 7.20
C LEU A 225 -11.39 6.87 5.87
N PRO A 226 -10.83 6.53 4.69
CA PRO A 226 -11.59 6.64 3.43
C PRO A 226 -12.62 5.52 3.24
N ILE A 227 -12.44 4.38 3.92
CA ILE A 227 -13.26 3.17 3.81
C ILE A 227 -14.75 3.39 4.14
N PRO A 228 -15.14 4.04 5.26
CA PRO A 228 -16.56 4.24 5.55
C PRO A 228 -17.27 5.06 4.47
N PHE A 229 -16.57 6.01 3.83
CA PHE A 229 -17.14 6.79 2.73
C PHE A 229 -17.31 5.96 1.46
N ALA A 230 -16.35 5.09 1.14
CA ALA A 230 -16.46 4.14 0.04
C ALA A 230 -17.65 3.18 0.24
N ALA A 231 -17.76 2.63 1.46
CA ALA A 231 -18.87 1.76 1.85
C ALA A 231 -20.23 2.47 1.78
N TRP A 232 -20.28 3.75 2.14
CA TRP A 232 -21.49 4.56 2.04
C TRP A 232 -21.93 4.78 0.58
N ILE A 233 -20.99 5.15 -0.31
CA ILE A 233 -21.28 5.28 -1.75
C ILE A 233 -21.77 3.95 -2.31
N PHE A 234 -21.10 2.85 -1.95
CA PHE A 234 -21.52 1.50 -2.34
C PHE A 234 -22.95 1.20 -1.88
N ALA A 235 -23.28 1.41 -0.60
CA ALA A 235 -24.59 1.11 -0.04
C ALA A 235 -25.72 1.88 -0.74
N ILE A 236 -25.55 3.19 -0.98
CA ILE A 236 -26.53 4.00 -1.71
C ILE A 236 -26.70 3.45 -3.14
N THR A 237 -25.60 3.26 -3.85
CA THR A 237 -25.62 2.86 -5.26
C THR A 237 -26.21 1.46 -5.44
N PHE A 238 -25.86 0.52 -4.56
CA PHE A 238 -26.35 -0.85 -4.57
C PHE A 238 -27.84 -0.94 -4.22
N SER A 239 -28.32 -0.13 -3.27
CA SER A 239 -29.73 -0.14 -2.84
C SER A 239 -30.71 0.36 -3.90
N ASN A 240 -30.24 1.15 -4.87
CA ASN A 240 -31.09 1.75 -5.92
C ASN A 240 -31.11 0.94 -7.25
N CYS A 241 -30.35 -0.16 -7.34
CA CYS A 241 -30.23 -0.92 -8.59
C CYS A 241 -31.26 -2.05 -8.72
N LYS A 242 -31.69 -2.33 -9.96
CA LYS A 242 -32.57 -3.46 -10.31
C LYS A 242 -31.84 -4.82 -10.39
N ASP A 243 -30.59 -4.85 -10.86
CA ASP A 243 -29.78 -6.08 -11.03
C ASP A 243 -28.58 -6.08 -10.05
N GLN A 244 -28.86 -6.42 -8.79
CA GLN A 244 -27.86 -6.44 -7.73
C GLN A 244 -26.75 -7.48 -7.96
N SER A 245 -27.09 -8.65 -8.52
CA SER A 245 -26.12 -9.72 -8.79
C SER A 245 -25.03 -9.25 -9.74
N ARG A 246 -25.42 -8.56 -10.83
CA ARG A 246 -24.45 -8.02 -11.80
C ARG A 246 -23.54 -6.96 -11.18
N LEU A 247 -24.10 -6.02 -10.42
CA LEU A 247 -23.33 -4.96 -9.78
C LEU A 247 -22.30 -5.52 -8.80
N LEU A 248 -22.69 -6.54 -8.02
CA LEU A 248 -21.78 -7.23 -7.12
C LEU A 248 -20.66 -7.93 -7.90
N GLY A 249 -20.97 -8.59 -9.01
CA GLY A 249 -19.96 -9.19 -9.89
C GLY A 249 -18.96 -8.17 -10.44
N MET A 250 -19.44 -7.00 -10.86
CA MET A 250 -18.56 -5.91 -11.32
C MET A 250 -17.71 -5.32 -10.20
N ASN A 251 -18.26 -5.21 -8.99
CA ASN A 251 -17.50 -4.80 -7.82
C ASN A 251 -16.38 -5.79 -7.50
N LEU A 252 -16.66 -7.10 -7.54
CA LEU A 252 -15.66 -8.15 -7.35
C LEU A 252 -14.56 -8.15 -8.44
N LEU A 253 -14.91 -7.91 -9.71
CA LEU A 253 -13.92 -7.69 -10.77
C LEU A 253 -13.03 -6.48 -10.46
N GLY A 254 -13.63 -5.41 -9.96
CA GLY A 254 -12.94 -4.23 -9.48
C GLY A 254 -11.94 -4.59 -8.38
N THR A 255 -12.39 -5.27 -7.33
CA THR A 255 -11.57 -5.73 -6.21
C THR A 255 -10.36 -6.53 -6.68
N LEU A 256 -10.55 -7.48 -7.60
CA LEU A 256 -9.45 -8.26 -8.18
C LEU A 256 -8.39 -7.37 -8.84
N VAL A 257 -8.82 -6.40 -9.65
CA VAL A 257 -7.91 -5.44 -10.31
C VAL A 257 -7.25 -4.51 -9.30
N GLY A 258 -8.00 -4.00 -8.31
CA GLY A 258 -7.49 -3.13 -7.25
C GLY A 258 -6.41 -3.79 -6.41
N GLY A 259 -6.59 -5.07 -6.05
CA GLY A 259 -5.55 -5.85 -5.36
C GLY A 259 -4.28 -6.00 -6.21
N ALA A 260 -4.43 -6.20 -7.52
CA ALA A 260 -3.28 -6.24 -8.42
C ALA A 260 -2.60 -4.87 -8.62
N MET A 261 -3.36 -3.77 -8.54
CA MET A 261 -2.82 -2.41 -8.66
C MET A 261 -1.89 -2.04 -7.51
N GLU A 262 -2.00 -2.66 -6.34
CA GLU A 262 -1.12 -2.40 -5.19
C GLU A 262 0.36 -2.62 -5.55
N TYR A 263 0.63 -3.59 -6.44
CA TYR A 263 1.97 -3.90 -6.92
C TYR A 263 2.66 -2.72 -7.62
N VAL A 264 1.91 -1.72 -8.11
CA VAL A 264 2.47 -0.46 -8.65
C VAL A 264 3.26 0.31 -7.58
N SER A 265 2.95 0.12 -6.29
CA SER A 265 3.70 0.70 -5.17
C SER A 265 5.18 0.32 -5.16
N MET A 266 5.55 -0.83 -5.74
CA MET A 266 6.95 -1.25 -5.89
C MET A 266 7.75 -0.28 -6.77
N ILE A 267 7.09 0.41 -7.69
CA ILE A 267 7.70 1.37 -8.61
C ILE A 267 7.54 2.79 -8.06
N THR A 268 6.34 3.16 -7.64
CA THR A 268 5.99 4.54 -7.31
C THR A 268 6.17 4.91 -5.84
N GLY A 269 6.10 3.93 -4.93
CA GLY A 269 5.92 4.14 -3.49
C GLY A 269 4.48 3.91 -3.04
N ILE A 270 4.30 3.70 -1.73
CA ILE A 270 3.01 3.38 -1.08
C ILE A 270 2.10 4.60 -1.04
N ALA A 271 2.62 5.81 -0.84
CA ALA A 271 1.83 7.04 -0.80
C ALA A 271 1.11 7.29 -2.12
N ALA A 272 1.73 6.96 -3.26
CA ALA A 272 1.15 7.08 -4.60
C ALA A 272 -0.14 6.25 -4.77
N MET A 273 -0.36 5.21 -3.95
CA MET A 273 -1.59 4.43 -3.97
C MET A 273 -2.83 5.27 -3.56
N ASN A 274 -2.64 6.31 -2.75
CA ASN A 274 -3.72 7.27 -2.46
C ASN A 274 -4.15 8.04 -3.72
N LEU A 275 -3.19 8.42 -4.57
CA LEU A 275 -3.48 9.13 -5.83
C LEU A 275 -4.18 8.19 -6.82
N LEU A 276 -3.73 6.94 -6.88
CA LEU A 276 -4.39 5.93 -7.72
C LEU A 276 -5.82 5.66 -7.25
N ALA A 277 -6.04 5.55 -5.95
CA ALA A 277 -7.38 5.47 -5.37
C ALA A 277 -8.21 6.73 -5.71
N LEU A 278 -7.62 7.93 -5.61
CA LEU A 278 -8.28 9.19 -5.96
C LEU A 278 -8.76 9.19 -7.41
N VAL A 279 -7.95 8.71 -8.36
CA VAL A 279 -8.34 8.54 -9.77
C VAL A 279 -9.50 7.55 -9.90
N LEU A 280 -9.46 6.40 -9.21
CA LEU A 280 -10.54 5.42 -9.25
C LEU A 280 -11.86 5.99 -8.71
N TYR A 281 -11.83 6.72 -7.60
CA TYR A 281 -13.04 7.36 -7.04
C TYR A 281 -13.50 8.56 -7.87
N ALA A 282 -12.59 9.28 -8.54
CA ALA A 282 -12.95 10.34 -9.49
C ALA A 282 -13.65 9.78 -10.73
N LEU A 283 -13.17 8.65 -11.25
CA LEU A 283 -13.85 7.91 -12.31
C LEU A 283 -15.21 7.39 -11.85
N ALA A 284 -15.30 6.86 -10.63
CA ALA A 284 -16.57 6.45 -10.03
C ALA A 284 -17.55 7.64 -9.96
N PHE A 285 -17.10 8.81 -9.48
CA PHE A 285 -17.91 10.03 -9.42
C PHE A 285 -18.41 10.46 -10.81
N HIS A 286 -17.52 10.47 -11.80
CA HIS A 286 -17.85 10.81 -13.18
C HIS A 286 -18.92 9.89 -13.76
N TYR A 287 -18.80 8.58 -13.57
CA TYR A 287 -19.82 7.63 -14.04
C TYR A 287 -21.12 7.72 -13.25
N THR A 288 -21.07 8.07 -11.96
CA THR A 288 -22.27 8.34 -11.15
C THR A 288 -23.04 9.54 -11.72
N CYS A 289 -22.37 10.66 -11.99
CA CYS A 289 -23.01 11.83 -12.59
C CYS A 289 -23.63 11.52 -13.97
N LYS A 290 -22.97 10.67 -14.78
CA LYS A 290 -23.54 10.23 -16.05
C LYS A 290 -24.79 9.36 -15.88
N ALA A 291 -24.78 8.44 -14.92
CA ALA A 291 -25.93 7.60 -14.62
C ALA A 291 -27.13 8.45 -14.13
N GLU A 292 -26.90 9.44 -13.28
CA GLU A 292 -27.95 10.36 -12.82
C GLU A 292 -28.56 11.17 -13.97
N LEU A 293 -27.75 11.58 -14.95
CA LEU A 293 -28.24 12.27 -16.15
C LEU A 293 -29.09 11.35 -17.03
N GLU A 294 -28.64 10.11 -17.29
CA GLU A 294 -29.38 9.12 -18.08
C GLU A 294 -30.74 8.78 -17.46
N ASP A 295 -30.80 8.59 -16.14
CA ASP A 295 -32.05 8.37 -15.40
C ASP A 295 -32.95 9.62 -15.38
N GLY A 296 -32.36 10.82 -15.42
CA GLY A 296 -33.08 12.08 -15.51
C GLY A 296 -33.78 12.25 -16.86
N TYR A 297 -33.09 11.96 -17.97
CA TYR A 297 -33.69 11.94 -19.31
C TYR A 297 -34.78 10.88 -19.44
N ALA A 298 -34.56 9.67 -18.91
CA ALA A 298 -35.53 8.58 -18.97
C ALA A 298 -36.82 8.82 -18.15
N LYS A 299 -36.86 9.84 -17.27
CA LYS A 299 -38.06 10.26 -16.52
C LYS A 299 -38.76 11.49 -17.11
N ALA A 300 -38.13 12.17 -18.06
CA ALA A 300 -38.66 13.37 -18.71
C ALA A 300 -39.41 13.05 -20.01
N ASP A 301 -39.21 11.86 -20.57
CA ASP A 301 -39.97 11.26 -21.67
C ASP A 301 -41.11 10.37 -21.15
#